data_AF-A0A7J4DCY5-F1
#
_entry.id   AF-A0A7J4DCY5-F1
#
_cell.length_a   1.000
_cell.length_b   1.000
_cell.length_c   1.000
_cell.angle_alpha   90.00
_cell.angle_beta   90.00
_cell.angle_gamma   90.00
#
_symmetry.space_group_name_H-M   'P 1'
#
loop_
_entity.id
_entity.type
_entity.pdbx_description
1 polymer ?
#
loop_
_entity_poly.entity_id
_entity_poly.type
_entity_poly.pdbx_seq_one_letter_code
_entity_poly.pdbx_strand_id
1 'polypeptide(L)'
;AMSEEDLRTKAREVHRRAAEFLSKDNLTPETISAAYARISRDTRPVDELRAVARAEVEKARKSNRMIIFGFGHSSVAEHASFNVDVIGVSRYAVEEIQKFRLLAFTEKSQRYILLGDDFVLPAEIKKTGLEKLFVSAIKSQNACYHRLYEKLRPWVFEQNPGPCSIFGLSDRPSRRLLLGPHCHPIV
;
A
#
# COMPACT_ATOMS: atom_id res chain seq x y z
N ALA A 1 38.55 -6.99 25.98
CA ALA A 1 37.66 -6.32 25.01
C ALA A 1 37.96 -6.88 23.62
N MET A 2 36.96 -7.11 22.78
CA MET A 2 37.21 -7.54 21.39
C MET A 2 37.90 -6.42 20.62
N SER A 3 38.86 -6.76 19.74
CA SER A 3 39.53 -5.76 18.92
C SER A 3 38.59 -5.25 17.81
N GLU A 4 38.86 -4.06 17.29
CA GLU A 4 38.09 -3.47 16.18
C GLU A 4 38.16 -4.35 14.91
N GLU A 5 39.28 -5.04 14.71
CA GLU A 5 39.49 -5.97 13.59
C GLU A 5 38.64 -7.25 13.74
N ASP A 6 38.52 -7.78 14.97
CA ASP A 6 37.65 -8.93 15.26
C ASP A 6 36.17 -8.58 15.01
N LEU A 7 35.76 -7.36 15.39
CA LEU A 7 34.41 -6.87 15.15
C LEU A 7 34.11 -6.73 13.65
N ARG A 8 35.03 -6.16 12.87
CA ARG A 8 34.90 -6.03 11.41
C ARG A 8 34.82 -7.39 10.73
N THR A 9 35.60 -8.36 11.18
CA THR A 9 35.59 -9.73 10.65
C THR A 9 34.26 -10.43 10.94
N LYS A 10 33.75 -10.35 12.18
CA LYS A 10 32.42 -10.89 12.52
C LYS A 10 31.30 -10.21 11.72
N ALA A 11 31.36 -8.90 11.54
CA ALA A 11 30.36 -8.16 10.76
C ALA A 11 30.33 -8.63 9.29
N ARG A 12 31.49 -8.86 8.67
CA ARG A 12 31.58 -9.43 7.31
C ARG A 12 31.00 -10.83 7.24
N GLU A 13 31.27 -11.68 8.24
CA GLU A 13 30.72 -13.04 8.28
C GLU A 13 29.20 -13.04 8.43
N VAL A 14 28.66 -12.17 9.30
CA VAL A 14 27.21 -12.00 9.45
C VAL A 14 26.58 -11.52 8.14
N HIS A 15 27.18 -10.52 7.48
CA HIS A 15 26.69 -10.05 6.17
C HIS A 15 26.69 -11.16 5.11
N ARG A 16 27.75 -11.96 5.03
CA ARG A 16 27.85 -13.07 4.08
C ARG A 16 26.74 -14.11 4.32
N ARG A 17 26.55 -14.53 5.57
CA ARG A 17 25.48 -15.48 5.94
C ARG A 17 24.10 -14.90 5.69
N ALA A 18 23.89 -13.62 5.99
CA ALA A 18 22.64 -12.94 5.70
C ALA A 18 22.36 -12.89 4.20
N ALA A 19 23.37 -12.57 3.38
CA ALA A 19 23.22 -12.55 1.92
C ALA A 19 22.88 -13.93 1.34
N GLU A 20 23.57 -14.99 1.78
CA GLU A 20 23.25 -16.37 1.39
C GLU A 20 21.86 -16.83 1.87
N PHE A 21 21.46 -16.40 3.05
CA PHE A 21 20.15 -16.68 3.60
C PHE A 21 19.03 -15.98 2.81
N LEU A 22 19.25 -14.71 2.42
CA LEU A 22 18.31 -13.89 1.67
C LEU A 22 18.27 -14.22 0.18
N SER A 23 19.30 -14.86 -0.38
CA SER A 23 19.34 -15.23 -1.80
C SER A 23 18.45 -16.42 -2.15
N LYS A 24 17.99 -17.18 -1.15
CA LYS A 24 17.04 -18.27 -1.33
C LYS A 24 15.63 -17.69 -1.48
N ASP A 25 14.92 -18.08 -2.54
CA ASP A 25 13.50 -17.75 -2.74
C ASP A 25 12.61 -18.57 -1.80
N ASN A 26 12.86 -18.43 -0.49
CA ASN A 26 12.23 -19.20 0.58
C ASN A 26 11.73 -18.34 1.74
N LEU A 27 11.77 -17.02 1.57
CA LEU A 27 11.25 -16.03 2.50
C LEU A 27 9.90 -15.52 2.03
N THR A 28 8.96 -16.47 1.86
CA THR A 28 7.64 -16.18 1.32
C THR A 28 6.56 -16.34 2.41
N PRO A 29 5.54 -15.47 2.47
CA PRO A 29 4.52 -15.50 3.52
C PRO A 29 3.79 -16.85 3.65
N GLU A 30 3.64 -17.60 2.55
CA GLU A 30 2.98 -18.91 2.58
C GLU A 30 3.69 -19.94 3.47
N THR A 31 5.00 -19.81 3.69
CA THR A 31 5.76 -20.71 4.58
C THR A 31 5.37 -20.53 6.05
N ILE A 32 5.02 -19.30 6.44
CA ILE A 32 4.54 -18.98 7.80
C ILE A 32 3.16 -19.59 8.01
N SER A 33 2.25 -19.37 7.06
CA SER A 33 0.91 -19.97 7.09
C SER A 33 0.98 -21.50 7.18
N ALA A 34 1.83 -22.14 6.37
CA ALA A 34 1.98 -23.60 6.36
C ALA A 34 2.58 -24.17 7.65
N ALA A 35 3.53 -23.46 8.28
CA ALA A 35 4.09 -23.86 9.56
C ALA A 35 3.05 -23.77 10.67
N TYR A 36 2.27 -22.68 10.72
CA TYR A 36 1.31 -22.43 11.79
C TYR A 36 0.09 -23.33 11.69
N ALA A 37 -0.27 -23.74 10.47
CA ALA A 37 -1.28 -24.75 10.23
C ALA A 37 -1.01 -26.09 10.95
N ARG A 38 0.26 -26.39 11.26
CA ARG A 38 0.68 -27.66 11.88
C ARG A 38 0.75 -27.61 13.40
N ILE A 39 0.74 -26.42 14.02
CA ILE A 39 0.98 -26.25 15.47
C ILE A 39 0.03 -27.10 16.32
N SER A 40 -1.23 -27.26 15.93
CA SER A 40 -2.21 -28.02 16.71
C SER A 40 -2.11 -29.54 16.57
N ARG A 41 -1.31 -30.05 15.62
CA ARG A 41 -1.28 -31.47 15.24
C ARG A 41 0.12 -32.07 15.13
N ASP A 42 1.16 -31.26 15.29
CA ASP A 42 2.56 -31.66 15.20
C ASP A 42 3.26 -31.37 16.53
N THR A 43 3.93 -32.37 17.10
CA THR A 43 4.56 -32.26 18.42
C THR A 43 5.88 -31.50 18.39
N ARG A 44 6.42 -31.20 17.20
CA ARG A 44 7.66 -30.45 17.04
C ARG A 44 7.48 -28.99 17.47
N PRO A 45 8.55 -28.36 17.98
CA PRO A 45 8.50 -26.96 18.35
C PRO A 45 8.36 -26.05 17.11
N VAL A 46 7.80 -24.85 17.32
CA VAL A 46 7.39 -23.94 16.23
C VAL A 46 8.56 -23.47 15.35
N ASP A 47 9.75 -23.34 15.92
CA ASP A 47 10.98 -22.98 15.22
C ASP A 47 11.39 -24.06 14.20
N GLU A 48 11.27 -25.35 14.57
CA GLU A 48 11.48 -26.47 13.65
C GLU A 48 10.44 -26.49 12.54
N LEU A 49 9.16 -26.29 12.86
CA LEU A 49 8.08 -26.25 11.87
C LEU A 49 8.30 -25.14 10.84
N ARG A 50 8.75 -23.97 11.29
CA ARG A 50 9.10 -22.83 10.42
C ARG A 50 10.32 -23.14 9.55
N ALA A 51 11.35 -23.79 10.10
CA ALA A 51 12.53 -24.19 9.35
C ALA A 51 12.17 -25.18 8.22
N VAL A 52 11.35 -26.19 8.51
CA VAL A 52 10.87 -27.17 7.52
C VAL A 52 10.02 -26.50 6.44
N ALA A 53 9.04 -25.66 6.83
CA ALA A 53 8.17 -24.99 5.87
C ALA A 53 8.95 -24.07 4.92
N ARG A 54 9.99 -23.38 5.41
CA ARG A 54 10.90 -22.60 4.58
C ARG A 54 11.78 -23.46 3.67
N ALA A 55 12.24 -24.62 4.12
CA ALA A 55 13.05 -25.50 3.28
C ALA A 55 12.25 -26.10 2.10
N GLU A 56 10.93 -26.26 2.27
CA GLU A 56 10.05 -26.94 1.32
C GLU A 56 8.91 -26.05 0.80
N VAL A 57 9.21 -24.90 0.16
CA VAL A 57 8.21 -23.90 -0.29
C VAL A 57 7.09 -24.50 -1.13
N GLU A 58 7.40 -25.35 -2.11
CA GLU A 58 6.38 -25.98 -2.97
C GLU A 58 5.44 -26.92 -2.18
N LYS A 59 5.98 -27.59 -1.16
CA LYS A 59 5.17 -28.43 -0.26
C LYS A 59 4.33 -27.56 0.65
N ALA A 60 4.85 -26.43 1.14
CA ALA A 60 4.07 -25.44 1.88
C ALA A 60 2.89 -24.93 1.05
N ARG A 61 3.09 -24.59 -0.23
CA ARG A 61 2.02 -24.17 -1.15
C ARG A 61 0.94 -25.25 -1.33
N LYS A 62 1.34 -26.50 -1.56
CA LYS A 62 0.40 -27.64 -1.66
C LYS A 62 -0.37 -27.86 -0.35
N SER A 63 0.33 -27.79 0.78
CA SER A 63 -0.25 -27.92 2.13
C SER A 63 -1.29 -26.84 2.38
N ASN A 64 -0.97 -25.58 2.09
CA ASN A 64 -1.89 -24.46 2.26
C ASN A 64 -3.14 -24.62 1.41
N ARG A 65 -3.02 -25.07 0.15
CA ARG A 65 -4.19 -25.34 -0.68
C ARG A 65 -5.14 -26.36 -0.04
N MET A 66 -4.60 -27.47 0.46
CA MET A 66 -5.41 -28.49 1.12
C MET A 66 -6.02 -28.00 2.43
N ILE A 67 -5.28 -27.27 3.26
CA ILE A 67 -5.76 -26.83 4.57
C ILE A 67 -6.80 -25.72 4.45
N ILE A 68 -6.53 -24.72 3.61
CA ILE A 68 -7.38 -23.54 3.45
C ILE A 68 -8.62 -23.89 2.62
N PHE A 69 -8.45 -24.45 1.42
CA PHE A 69 -9.57 -24.69 0.50
C PHE A 69 -10.17 -26.09 0.62
N GLY A 70 -9.36 -27.10 0.93
CA GLY A 70 -9.84 -28.48 1.07
C GLY A 70 -10.56 -28.70 2.41
N PHE A 71 -9.89 -28.40 3.52
CA PHE A 71 -10.44 -28.58 4.87
C PHE A 71 -11.19 -27.36 5.41
N GLY A 72 -11.21 -26.23 4.68
CA GLY A 72 -11.96 -25.03 5.06
C GLY A 72 -11.38 -24.24 6.24
N HIS A 73 -10.11 -24.45 6.62
CA HIS A 73 -9.48 -23.72 7.73
C HIS A 73 -8.92 -22.37 7.25
N SER A 74 -9.81 -21.44 6.90
CA SER A 74 -9.45 -20.15 6.28
C SER A 74 -8.64 -19.23 7.20
N SER A 75 -8.81 -19.32 8.52
CA SER A 75 -8.09 -18.49 9.50
C SER A 75 -6.57 -18.66 9.42
N VAL A 76 -6.10 -19.82 8.96
CA VAL A 76 -4.66 -20.10 8.76
C VAL A 76 -4.05 -19.20 7.68
N ALA A 77 -4.85 -18.73 6.71
CA ALA A 77 -4.40 -17.83 5.65
C ALA A 77 -4.05 -16.44 6.20
N GLU A 78 -4.65 -16.01 7.31
CA GLU A 78 -4.46 -14.67 7.89
C GLU A 78 -3.05 -14.46 8.45
N HIS A 79 -2.30 -15.55 8.70
CA HIS A 79 -0.89 -15.48 9.09
C HIS A 79 0.05 -15.04 7.95
N ALA A 80 -0.42 -15.03 6.70
CA ALA A 80 0.35 -14.55 5.56
C ALA A 80 -0.15 -13.15 5.14
N SER A 81 0.71 -12.14 5.28
CA SER A 81 0.41 -10.77 4.87
C SER A 81 1.22 -10.36 3.63
N PHE A 82 0.59 -9.57 2.75
CA PHE A 82 1.19 -9.07 1.51
C PHE A 82 1.04 -7.54 1.46
N ASN A 83 2.04 -6.88 0.89
CA ASN A 83 1.95 -5.47 0.52
C ASN A 83 1.81 -5.39 -1.00
N VAL A 84 0.84 -4.62 -1.46
CA VAL A 84 0.53 -4.47 -2.88
C VAL A 84 0.49 -3.00 -3.22
N ASP A 85 1.29 -2.61 -4.23
CA ASP A 85 1.29 -1.26 -4.76
C ASP A 85 0.32 -1.19 -5.94
N VAL A 86 -0.72 -0.37 -5.79
CA VAL A 86 -1.72 -0.13 -6.83
C VAL A 86 -1.51 1.27 -7.40
N ILE A 87 -1.12 1.35 -8.68
CA ILE A 87 -0.70 2.59 -9.35
C ILE A 87 -1.49 2.77 -10.64
N GLY A 88 -1.73 4.02 -11.04
CA GLY A 88 -2.39 4.35 -12.32
C GLY A 88 -3.89 4.04 -12.33
N VAL A 89 -4.52 4.01 -11.16
CA VAL A 89 -5.96 3.76 -10.99
C VAL A 89 -6.72 5.06 -10.77
N SER A 90 -8.01 5.06 -11.12
CA SER A 90 -8.88 6.22 -10.89
C SER A 90 -9.19 6.39 -9.40
N ARG A 91 -9.57 7.61 -9.01
CA ARG A 91 -10.02 7.89 -7.64
C ARG A 91 -11.19 6.99 -7.23
N TYR A 92 -12.14 6.81 -8.15
CA TYR A 92 -13.28 5.93 -7.96
C TYR A 92 -12.87 4.48 -7.67
N ALA A 93 -11.88 3.94 -8.40
CA ALA A 93 -11.38 2.59 -8.14
C ALA A 93 -10.71 2.47 -6.76
N VAL A 94 -9.99 3.50 -6.31
CA VAL A 94 -9.40 3.55 -4.96
C VAL A 94 -10.48 3.50 -3.89
N GLU A 95 -11.57 4.26 -4.04
CA GLU A 95 -12.70 4.27 -3.09
C GLU A 95 -13.36 2.89 -2.98
N GLU A 96 -13.53 2.19 -4.11
CA GLU A 96 -14.05 0.82 -4.11
C GLU A 96 -13.10 -0.15 -3.39
N ILE A 97 -11.79 -0.06 -3.63
CA ILE A 97 -10.78 -0.89 -2.96
C ILE A 97 -10.76 -0.61 -1.44
N GLN A 98 -10.96 0.63 -1.01
CA GLN A 98 -10.90 0.99 0.40
C GLN A 98 -12.14 0.55 1.21
N LYS A 99 -13.17 -0.03 0.57
CA LYS A 99 -14.33 -0.60 1.27
C LYS A 99 -13.99 -1.87 2.05
N PHE A 100 -12.90 -2.55 1.73
CA PHE A 100 -12.48 -3.77 2.44
C PHE A 100 -11.92 -3.45 3.83
N ARG A 101 -12.71 -3.75 4.87
CA ARG A 101 -12.42 -3.34 6.26
C ARG A 101 -11.30 -4.12 6.97
N LEU A 102 -10.83 -5.24 6.39
CA LEU A 102 -9.79 -6.09 6.97
C LEU A 102 -8.39 -5.82 6.36
N LEU A 103 -8.26 -4.79 5.54
CA LEU A 103 -7.00 -4.39 4.91
C LEU A 103 -6.50 -3.06 5.49
N ALA A 104 -5.18 -2.86 5.41
CA ALA A 104 -4.55 -1.60 5.73
C ALA A 104 -4.23 -0.84 4.43
N PHE A 105 -4.51 0.45 4.41
CA PHE A 105 -4.32 1.29 3.22
C PHE A 105 -3.43 2.48 3.54
N THR A 106 -2.48 2.74 2.64
CA THR A 106 -1.77 4.02 2.56
C THR A 106 -2.04 4.60 1.18
N GLU A 107 -2.67 5.77 1.14
CA GLU A 107 -3.07 6.41 -0.11
C GLU A 107 -2.36 7.75 -0.30
N LYS A 108 -2.05 8.11 -1.54
CA LYS A 108 -1.47 9.40 -1.90
C LYS A 108 -2.47 10.52 -1.58
N SER A 109 -2.24 11.24 -0.49
CA SER A 109 -3.18 12.25 0.00
C SER A 109 -3.30 13.46 -0.93
N GLN A 110 -4.49 13.67 -1.49
CA GLN A 110 -4.83 14.89 -2.25
C GLN A 110 -4.88 16.15 -1.37
N ARG A 111 -4.88 15.99 -0.03
CA ARG A 111 -4.81 17.13 0.89
C ARG A 111 -3.42 17.75 0.89
N TYR A 112 -2.37 16.96 0.72
CA TYR A 112 -0.97 17.40 0.80
C TYR A 112 -0.30 17.46 -0.56
N ILE A 113 -0.75 16.64 -1.50
CA ILE A 113 -0.22 16.59 -2.86
C ILE A 113 -1.29 17.14 -3.80
N LEU A 114 -0.96 18.24 -4.48
CA LEU A 114 -1.85 18.86 -5.46
C LEU A 114 -2.19 17.86 -6.57
N LEU A 115 -3.49 17.77 -6.88
CA LEU A 115 -3.96 17.09 -8.08
C LEU A 115 -3.35 17.78 -9.30
N GLY A 116 -2.62 17.01 -10.10
CA GLY A 116 -2.33 17.38 -11.48
C GLY A 116 -3.54 17.17 -12.36
N ASP A 117 -3.36 17.33 -13.67
CA ASP A 117 -4.42 17.09 -14.65
C ASP A 117 -4.52 15.62 -15.07
N ASP A 118 -4.03 14.71 -14.24
CA ASP A 118 -4.00 13.27 -14.51
C ASP A 118 -5.40 12.66 -14.39
N PHE A 119 -5.74 11.79 -15.33
CA PHE A 119 -6.99 11.03 -15.30
C PHE A 119 -6.81 9.66 -15.98
N VAL A 120 -7.71 8.74 -15.67
CA VAL A 120 -7.81 7.45 -16.34
C VAL A 120 -8.92 7.50 -17.38
N LEU A 121 -8.61 7.12 -18.62
CA LEU A 121 -9.60 6.95 -19.69
C LEU A 121 -10.07 5.49 -19.74
N PRO A 122 -11.32 5.18 -19.34
CA PRO A 122 -11.82 3.81 -19.35
C PRO A 122 -11.83 3.20 -20.75
N ALA A 123 -11.54 1.89 -20.84
CA ALA A 123 -11.49 1.19 -22.13
C ALA A 123 -12.87 1.16 -22.81
N GLU A 124 -13.93 1.16 -22.03
CA GLU A 124 -15.32 1.20 -22.45
C GLU A 124 -15.62 2.51 -23.20
N ILE A 125 -15.10 3.65 -22.71
CA ILE A 125 -15.25 4.94 -23.38
C ILE A 125 -14.46 4.99 -24.69
N LYS A 126 -13.30 4.34 -24.75
CA LYS A 126 -12.54 4.22 -26.02
C LYS A 126 -13.32 3.45 -27.07
N LYS A 127 -13.98 2.36 -26.68
CA LYS A 127 -14.76 1.52 -27.59
C LYS A 127 -15.99 2.23 -28.17
N THR A 128 -16.51 3.26 -27.51
CA THR A 128 -17.67 4.02 -27.99
C THR A 128 -17.29 5.19 -28.92
N GLY A 129 -16.01 5.52 -29.05
CA GLY A 129 -15.56 6.70 -29.83
C GLY A 129 -15.87 8.05 -29.15
N LEU A 130 -16.24 8.04 -27.87
CA LEU A 130 -16.59 9.23 -27.10
C LEU A 130 -15.41 9.83 -26.33
N GLU A 131 -14.16 9.47 -26.68
CA GLU A 131 -12.98 9.90 -25.93
C GLU A 131 -12.84 11.42 -25.92
N LYS A 132 -13.10 12.08 -27.06
CA LYS A 132 -12.99 13.54 -27.16
C LYS A 132 -13.95 14.24 -26.20
N LEU A 133 -15.19 13.76 -26.10
CA LEU A 133 -16.19 14.30 -25.19
C LEU A 133 -15.75 14.12 -23.73
N PHE A 134 -15.35 12.91 -23.36
CA PHE A 134 -14.88 12.60 -22.00
C PHE A 134 -13.66 13.45 -21.61
N VAL A 135 -12.63 13.48 -22.45
CA VAL A 135 -11.40 14.23 -22.20
C VAL A 135 -11.68 15.74 -22.13
N SER A 136 -12.57 16.27 -22.98
CA SER A 136 -12.94 17.69 -22.92
C SER A 136 -13.63 18.04 -21.61
N ALA A 137 -14.54 17.18 -21.13
CA ALA A 137 -15.25 17.40 -19.88
C ALA A 137 -14.30 17.41 -18.67
N ILE A 138 -13.37 16.44 -18.59
CA ILE A 138 -12.37 16.39 -17.52
C ILE A 138 -11.48 17.63 -17.55
N LYS A 139 -10.98 18.03 -18.73
CA LYS A 139 -10.16 19.24 -18.86
C LYS A 139 -10.90 20.50 -18.42
N SER A 140 -12.18 20.63 -18.75
CA SER A 140 -13.00 21.76 -18.30
C SER A 140 -13.19 21.77 -16.79
N GLN A 141 -13.40 20.61 -16.16
CA GLN A 141 -13.51 20.49 -14.70
C GLN A 141 -12.20 20.88 -14.00
N ASN A 142 -11.06 20.38 -14.49
CA ASN A 142 -9.75 20.73 -13.93
C ASN A 142 -9.45 22.22 -14.06
N ALA A 143 -9.72 22.81 -15.23
CA ALA A 143 -9.54 24.24 -15.44
C ALA A 143 -10.43 25.08 -14.51
N CYS A 144 -11.67 24.66 -14.27
CA CYS A 144 -12.56 25.29 -13.30
C CYS A 144 -11.97 25.20 -11.87
N TYR A 145 -11.53 24.01 -11.46
CA TYR A 145 -10.89 23.80 -10.17
C TYR A 145 -9.69 24.74 -9.95
N HIS A 146 -8.77 24.83 -10.91
CA HIS A 146 -7.58 25.69 -10.79
C HIS A 146 -7.95 27.16 -10.62
N ARG A 147 -8.90 27.66 -11.41
CA ARG A 147 -9.39 29.05 -11.31
C ARG A 147 -10.01 29.35 -9.95
N LEU A 148 -10.85 28.44 -9.45
CA LEU A 148 -11.47 28.59 -8.13
C LEU A 148 -10.42 28.55 -7.03
N TYR A 149 -9.49 27.61 -7.10
CA TYR A 149 -8.41 27.46 -6.14
C TYR A 149 -7.53 28.71 -6.05
N GLU A 150 -7.13 29.29 -7.19
CA GLU A 150 -6.34 30.53 -7.24
C GLU A 150 -7.02 31.70 -6.50
N LYS A 151 -8.34 31.82 -6.64
CA LYS A 151 -9.13 32.91 -6.03
C LYS A 151 -9.49 32.65 -4.57
N LEU A 152 -9.85 31.42 -4.23
CA LEU A 152 -10.28 31.07 -2.88
C LEU A 152 -9.11 30.93 -1.91
N ARG A 153 -7.94 30.49 -2.39
CA ARG A 153 -6.77 30.26 -1.52
C ARG A 153 -6.41 31.50 -0.68
N PRO A 154 -6.22 32.72 -1.23
CA PRO A 154 -5.91 33.91 -0.42
C PRO A 154 -7.00 34.22 0.60
N TRP A 155 -8.27 34.18 0.18
CA TRP A 155 -9.41 34.48 1.06
C TRP A 155 -9.48 33.50 2.23
N VAL A 156 -9.33 32.20 1.98
CA VAL A 156 -9.35 31.17 3.03
C VAL A 156 -8.22 31.37 4.04
N PHE A 157 -7.03 31.78 3.58
CA PHE A 157 -5.90 32.08 4.48
C PHE A 157 -6.12 33.34 5.32
N GLU A 158 -6.73 34.38 4.75
CA GLU A 158 -7.11 35.59 5.48
C GLU A 158 -8.11 35.28 6.60
N GLN A 159 -9.09 34.42 6.33
CA GLN A 159 -10.10 34.01 7.33
C GLN A 159 -9.56 33.01 8.37
N ASN A 160 -8.44 32.35 8.12
CA ASN A 160 -7.86 31.32 9.00
C ASN A 160 -6.38 31.59 9.28
N PRO A 161 -6.03 32.66 10.02
CA PRO A 161 -4.64 33.10 10.26
C PRO A 161 -3.84 32.22 11.26
N GLY A 162 -4.36 31.05 11.64
CA GLY A 162 -3.69 30.12 12.56
C GLY A 162 -2.34 29.63 12.02
N PRO A 163 -1.47 29.05 12.88
CA PRO A 163 -0.11 28.71 12.51
C PRO A 163 -0.10 27.69 11.38
N CYS A 164 0.15 28.17 10.16
CA CYS A 164 0.39 27.37 8.96
C CYS A 164 1.70 26.56 9.05
N SER A 165 2.37 26.54 10.21
CA SER A 165 3.76 26.14 10.41
C SER A 165 3.98 24.76 11.04
N ILE A 166 2.96 24.04 11.53
CA ILE A 166 3.21 22.76 12.23
C ILE A 166 3.47 21.54 11.31
N PHE A 167 3.25 21.65 9.99
CA PHE A 167 3.48 20.53 9.04
C PHE A 167 4.28 20.90 7.77
N GLY A 168 5.01 22.02 7.74
CA GLY A 168 5.70 22.45 6.51
C GLY A 168 4.74 22.88 5.38
N LEU A 169 3.53 23.32 5.76
CA LEU A 169 2.46 23.78 4.86
C LEU A 169 2.60 25.26 4.45
N SER A 170 3.71 25.92 4.79
CA SER A 170 3.92 27.35 4.51
C SER A 170 3.79 27.68 3.02
N ASP A 171 4.04 26.72 2.12
CA ASP A 171 3.95 26.91 0.67
C ASP A 171 2.90 26.05 -0.05
N ARG A 172 2.23 25.12 0.65
CA ARG A 172 1.29 24.18 0.00
C ARG A 172 0.08 23.93 0.89
N PRO A 173 -1.13 24.38 0.50
CA PRO A 173 -2.30 24.31 1.37
C PRO A 173 -2.73 22.87 1.60
N SER A 174 -3.10 22.57 2.84
CA SER A 174 -3.99 21.46 3.11
C SER A 174 -5.38 21.79 2.53
N ARG A 175 -5.85 21.05 1.51
CA ARG A 175 -7.22 21.21 0.92
C ARG A 175 -8.36 21.20 1.96
N ARG A 176 -8.10 20.73 3.18
CA ARG A 176 -9.01 20.79 4.35
C ARG A 176 -9.63 22.17 4.57
N LEU A 177 -8.90 23.23 4.24
CA LEU A 177 -9.32 24.61 4.43
C LEU A 177 -10.21 25.15 3.29
N LEU A 178 -10.13 24.58 2.08
CA LEU A 178 -10.93 25.03 0.92
C LEU A 178 -12.28 24.32 0.79
N LEU A 179 -12.39 23.12 1.35
CA LEU A 179 -13.53 22.21 1.18
C LEU A 179 -14.25 21.95 2.52
N GLY A 180 -13.84 22.59 3.61
CA GLY A 180 -14.39 22.34 4.93
C GLY A 180 -14.24 20.86 5.39
N PRO A 181 -14.76 20.52 6.57
CA PRO A 181 -14.71 19.15 7.09
C PRO A 181 -15.66 18.18 6.36
N HIS A 182 -16.52 18.67 5.47
CA HIS A 182 -17.60 17.90 4.84
C HIS A 182 -17.56 17.84 3.30
N CYS A 183 -16.71 18.62 2.60
CA CYS A 183 -16.57 18.42 1.17
C CYS A 183 -15.42 17.43 0.90
N HIS A 184 -15.80 16.23 0.47
CA HIS A 184 -14.88 15.34 -0.21
C HIS A 184 -14.42 16.01 -1.51
N PRO A 185 -13.14 15.87 -1.90
CA PRO A 185 -12.69 16.32 -3.21
C PRO A 185 -13.57 15.63 -4.26
N ILE A 186 -14.33 16.45 -4.99
CA ILE A 186 -15.02 16.01 -6.21
C ILE A 186 -13.93 15.99 -7.28
N VAL A 187 -13.90 14.88 -8.03
CA VAL A 187 -12.95 14.42 -9.05
C VAL A 187 -11.81 13.53 -8.53
#